data_AF-A0A955YPE1-F1
#
_entry.id   AF-A0A955YPE1-F1
#
_cell.length_a   1.000
_cell.length_b   1.000
_cell.length_c   1.000
_cell.angle_alpha   90.00
_cell.angle_beta   90.00
_cell.angle_gamma   90.00
#
_symmetry.space_group_name_H-M   'P 1'
#
loop_
_entity.id
_entity.type
_entity.pdbx_description
1 polymer ?
#
loop_
_entity_poly.entity_id
_entity_poly.type
_entity_poly.pdbx_seq_one_letter_code
_entity_poly.pdbx_strand_id
1 'polypeptide(L)'
;MNGPSADVLAALLEKYRELSRLREDSCQGSREDGPSVAPRGDLRALSLRFPGALREIDILSSATIDERIRVLEGLVTAPGVAPLWLTAISRYHGWMRVVLRIKPFLQAHRHLDVREARALFLKTYHPAADEPHGDLLTVDVFESVRSPAEGRINPWVLGRVATCVGLSVEETSELLFPR
;
A
#
# COMPACT_ATOMS: atom_id res chain seq x y z
N MET A 1 6.24 -1.29 18.59
CA MET A 1 6.23 -0.94 17.14
C MET A 1 6.04 0.55 17.02
N ASN A 2 6.89 1.24 16.26
CA ASN A 2 6.67 2.67 15.97
C ASN A 2 5.54 2.79 14.94
N GLY A 3 4.54 3.60 15.26
CA GLY A 3 3.42 3.91 14.34
C GLY A 3 3.87 4.73 13.12
N PRO A 4 2.98 4.96 12.15
CA PRO A 4 3.27 5.82 11.00
C PRO A 4 3.62 7.25 11.44
N SER A 5 4.48 7.93 10.66
CA SER A 5 4.82 9.33 10.90
C SER A 5 3.64 10.27 10.59
N ALA A 6 3.72 11.52 11.04
CA ALA A 6 2.71 12.54 10.75
C ALA A 6 2.45 12.73 9.25
N ASP A 7 3.50 12.73 8.43
CA ASP A 7 3.37 12.85 6.96
C ASP A 7 2.63 11.65 6.35
N VAL A 8 2.89 10.44 6.87
CA VAL A 8 2.22 9.22 6.42
C VAL A 8 0.75 9.24 6.84
N LEU A 9 0.44 9.72 8.05
CA LEU A 9 -0.94 9.91 8.52
C LEU A 9 -1.69 10.91 7.63
N ALA A 10 -1.09 12.05 7.33
CA ALA A 10 -1.68 13.07 6.45
C ALA A 10 -1.92 12.51 5.03
N ALA A 11 -0.94 11.81 4.46
CA ALA A 11 -1.08 11.20 3.13
C ALA A 11 -2.18 10.11 3.11
N LEU A 12 -2.30 9.30 4.17
CA LEU A 12 -3.38 8.33 4.28
C LEU A 12 -4.75 8.99 4.47
N LEU A 13 -4.83 10.09 5.20
CA LEU A 13 -6.07 10.86 5.35
C LEU A 13 -6.53 11.41 3.99
N GLU A 14 -5.61 12.01 3.22
CA GLU A 14 -5.90 12.43 1.84
C GLU A 14 -6.39 11.26 0.98
N LYS A 15 -5.71 10.09 1.07
CA LYS A 15 -6.13 8.88 0.34
C LYS A 15 -7.58 8.52 0.63
N TYR A 16 -7.97 8.44 1.90
CA TYR A 16 -9.33 8.02 2.24
C TYR A 16 -10.39 9.05 1.89
N ARG A 17 -10.09 10.35 2.00
CA ARG A 17 -10.98 11.42 1.51
C ARG A 17 -11.20 11.30 -0.01
N GLU A 18 -10.13 11.04 -0.76
CA GLU A 18 -10.22 10.84 -2.21
C GLU A 18 -11.00 9.57 -2.57
N LEU A 19 -10.82 8.48 -1.80
CA LEU A 19 -11.64 7.27 -1.97
C LEU A 19 -13.13 7.52 -1.74
N SER A 20 -13.49 8.32 -0.72
CA SER A 20 -14.89 8.71 -0.46
C SER A 20 -15.46 9.49 -1.63
N ARG A 21 -14.75 10.55 -2.07
CA ARG A 21 -15.14 11.38 -3.20
C ARG A 21 -15.39 10.56 -4.47
N LEU A 22 -14.44 9.71 -4.85
CA LEU A 22 -14.54 8.90 -6.07
C LEU A 22 -15.71 7.90 -6.01
N ARG A 23 -16.05 7.41 -4.82
CA ARG A 23 -17.22 6.53 -4.64
C ARG A 23 -18.53 7.31 -4.75
N GLU A 24 -18.61 8.49 -4.16
CA GLU A 24 -19.77 9.37 -4.28
C GLU A 24 -20.04 9.75 -5.74
N ASP A 25 -19.00 10.15 -6.48
CA ASP A 25 -19.09 10.48 -7.91
C ASP A 25 -19.59 9.28 -8.75
N SER A 26 -19.12 8.08 -8.42
CA SER A 26 -19.57 6.83 -9.08
C SER A 26 -21.05 6.53 -8.78
N CYS A 27 -21.52 6.80 -7.56
CA CYS A 27 -22.93 6.64 -7.20
C CYS A 27 -23.84 7.71 -7.83
N GLN A 28 -23.38 8.96 -7.95
CA GLN A 28 -24.16 10.07 -8.48
C GLN A 28 -24.36 9.98 -10.00
N GLY A 29 -23.32 9.66 -10.76
CA GLY A 29 -23.44 9.55 -12.22
C GLY A 29 -24.26 8.34 -12.70
N SER A 30 -24.58 7.38 -11.83
CA SER A 30 -25.40 6.21 -12.16
C SER A 30 -26.90 6.52 -12.21
N ARG A 31 -27.31 7.76 -11.93
CA ARG A 31 -28.72 8.20 -11.90
C ARG A 31 -29.20 8.82 -13.22
N GLU A 32 -28.32 9.10 -14.18
CA GLU A 32 -28.67 9.59 -15.51
C GLU A 32 -27.93 8.78 -16.60
N ASP A 33 -28.66 7.85 -17.25
CA ASP A 33 -28.33 7.15 -18.50
C ASP A 33 -26.87 6.69 -18.76
N GLY A 34 -26.25 5.97 -17.82
CA GLY A 34 -25.05 5.16 -18.10
C GLY A 34 -24.26 4.72 -16.86
N PRO A 35 -23.39 3.71 -16.96
CA PRO A 35 -22.52 3.33 -15.85
C PRO A 35 -21.54 4.47 -15.55
N SER A 36 -21.72 5.14 -14.42
CA SER A 36 -20.76 6.12 -13.91
C SER A 36 -19.50 5.43 -13.47
N VAL A 37 -18.48 5.56 -14.31
CA VAL A 37 -17.13 5.16 -14.01
C VAL A 37 -16.45 6.42 -13.51
N ALA A 38 -16.06 6.49 -12.23
CA ALA A 38 -15.13 7.50 -11.76
C ALA A 38 -14.01 7.69 -12.80
N PRO A 39 -13.56 8.93 -13.09
CA PRO A 39 -12.65 9.17 -14.20
C PRO A 39 -11.47 8.22 -14.10
N ARG A 40 -11.29 7.34 -15.11
CA ARG A 40 -10.25 6.30 -15.08
C ARG A 40 -8.86 6.87 -14.78
N GLY A 41 -8.64 8.15 -15.09
CA GLY A 41 -7.46 8.92 -14.73
C GLY A 41 -7.24 9.07 -13.22
N ASP A 42 -8.26 9.44 -12.46
CA ASP A 42 -8.18 9.68 -11.01
C ASP A 42 -7.90 8.38 -10.26
N LEU A 43 -8.63 7.31 -10.60
CA LEU A 43 -8.40 5.98 -10.03
C LEU A 43 -6.98 5.47 -10.32
N ARG A 44 -6.47 5.71 -11.53
CA ARG A 44 -5.10 5.36 -11.89
C ARG A 44 -4.08 6.19 -11.11
N ALA A 45 -4.29 7.51 -10.98
CA ALA A 45 -3.41 8.39 -10.22
C ALA A 45 -3.36 7.98 -8.74
N LEU A 46 -4.52 7.67 -8.16
CA LEU A 46 -4.63 7.17 -6.78
C LEU A 46 -3.87 5.86 -6.60
N SER A 47 -4.02 4.92 -7.53
CA SER A 47 -3.33 3.62 -7.51
C SER A 47 -1.82 3.71 -7.61
N LEU A 48 -1.32 4.69 -8.36
CA LEU A 48 0.11 4.96 -8.48
C LEU A 48 0.69 5.52 -7.17
N ARG A 49 -0.06 6.38 -6.48
CA ARG A 49 0.33 6.92 -5.16
C ARG A 49 0.21 5.88 -4.06
N PHE A 50 -0.88 5.10 -4.06
CA PHE A 50 -1.26 4.15 -3.02
C PHE A 50 -1.56 2.78 -3.64
N PRO A 51 -0.55 1.89 -3.73
CA PRO A 51 -0.75 0.56 -4.26
C PRO A 51 -1.84 -0.19 -3.49
N GLY A 52 -2.85 -0.71 -4.18
CA GLY A 52 -3.99 -1.40 -3.55
C GLY A 52 -5.22 -0.53 -3.33
N ALA A 53 -5.16 0.79 -3.59
CA ALA A 53 -6.31 1.67 -3.42
C ALA A 53 -7.56 1.25 -4.20
N LEU A 54 -7.41 0.69 -5.42
CA LEU A 54 -8.56 0.14 -6.17
C LEU A 54 -9.21 -1.03 -5.44
N ARG A 55 -8.40 -1.91 -4.84
CA ARG A 55 -8.96 -3.01 -4.07
C ARG A 55 -9.72 -2.50 -2.84
N GLU A 56 -9.23 -1.43 -2.19
CA GLU A 56 -9.94 -0.79 -1.09
C GLU A 56 -11.26 -0.14 -1.55
N ILE A 57 -11.28 0.53 -2.72
CA ILE A 57 -12.51 1.13 -3.26
C ILE A 57 -13.53 0.09 -3.71
N ASP A 58 -13.13 -1.14 -4.01
CA ASP A 58 -14.07 -2.19 -4.36
C ASP A 58 -14.65 -2.90 -3.13
N ILE A 59 -13.89 -2.96 -2.04
CA ILE A 59 -14.18 -3.86 -0.89
C ILE A 59 -14.72 -3.11 0.33
N LEU A 60 -14.15 -1.97 0.69
CA LEU A 60 -14.52 -1.31 1.95
C LEU A 60 -15.93 -0.71 1.84
N SER A 61 -16.77 -0.79 2.86
CA SER A 61 -18.03 -0.02 2.87
C SER A 61 -17.77 1.49 3.03
N SER A 62 -18.70 2.36 2.63
CA SER A 62 -18.57 3.80 2.87
C SER A 62 -18.43 4.12 4.36
N ALA A 63 -19.21 3.45 5.22
CA ALA A 63 -19.07 3.56 6.67
C ALA A 63 -17.67 3.21 7.18
N THR A 64 -16.99 2.23 6.57
CA THR A 64 -15.60 1.88 6.91
C THR A 64 -14.63 2.98 6.47
N ILE A 65 -14.83 3.58 5.29
CA ILE A 65 -14.02 4.70 4.82
C ILE A 65 -14.18 5.90 5.77
N ASP A 66 -15.42 6.23 6.13
CA ASP A 66 -15.74 7.33 7.05
C ASP A 66 -15.11 7.12 8.43
N GLU A 67 -15.18 5.89 8.95
CA GLU A 67 -14.52 5.53 10.20
C GLU A 67 -12.99 5.73 10.13
N ARG A 68 -12.36 5.24 9.05
CA ARG A 68 -10.91 5.40 8.85
C ARG A 68 -10.51 6.88 8.73
N ILE A 69 -11.33 7.71 8.08
CA ILE A 69 -11.13 9.17 8.02
C ILE A 69 -11.15 9.77 9.43
N ARG A 70 -12.20 9.49 10.23
CA ARG A 70 -12.32 10.04 11.59
C ARG A 70 -11.14 9.66 12.49
N VAL A 71 -10.70 8.40 12.42
CA VAL A 71 -9.53 7.93 13.17
C VAL A 71 -8.26 8.70 12.75
N LEU A 72 -8.05 8.89 11.44
CA LEU A 72 -6.88 9.59 10.92
C LEU A 72 -6.90 11.08 11.28
N GLU A 73 -8.04 11.75 11.21
CA GLU A 73 -8.19 13.14 11.65
C GLU A 73 -7.85 13.31 13.13
N GLY A 74 -8.30 12.38 13.97
CA GLY A 74 -7.95 12.34 15.38
C GLY A 74 -6.44 12.22 15.61
N LEU A 75 -5.78 11.29 14.91
CA LEU A 75 -4.34 11.05 15.04
C LEU A 75 -3.47 12.18 14.46
N VAL A 76 -3.94 12.87 13.41
CA VAL A 76 -3.26 14.05 12.86
C VAL A 76 -3.35 15.22 13.84
N THR A 77 -4.48 15.40 14.51
CA THR A 77 -4.70 16.50 15.46
C THR A 77 -4.02 16.26 16.80
N ALA A 78 -4.10 15.03 17.31
CA ALA A 78 -3.54 14.62 18.59
C ALA A 78 -2.85 13.25 18.42
N PRO A 79 -1.51 13.23 18.24
CA PRO A 79 -0.77 11.99 18.07
C PRO A 79 -1.02 11.01 19.22
N GLY A 80 -1.28 9.76 18.88
CA GLY A 80 -1.61 8.70 19.83
C GLY A 80 -1.26 7.31 19.30
N VAL A 81 -1.77 6.28 19.96
CA VAL A 81 -1.55 4.89 19.53
C VAL A 81 -2.35 4.62 18.27
N ALA A 82 -1.65 4.38 17.16
CA ALA A 82 -2.27 4.01 15.90
C ALA A 82 -2.94 2.63 16.01
N PRO A 83 -4.18 2.45 15.50
CA PRO A 83 -4.80 1.15 15.45
C PRO A 83 -4.03 0.20 14.52
N LEU A 84 -4.24 -1.10 14.72
CA LEU A 84 -3.47 -2.14 14.02
C LEU A 84 -3.62 -2.08 12.50
N TRP A 85 -4.85 -1.84 12.00
CA TRP A 85 -5.11 -1.70 10.56
C TRP A 85 -4.31 -0.56 9.93
N LEU A 86 -4.10 0.53 10.67
CA LEU A 86 -3.40 1.71 10.19
C LEU A 86 -1.89 1.44 10.07
N THR A 87 -1.35 0.74 11.08
CA THR A 87 0.03 0.25 11.01
C THR A 87 0.20 -0.73 9.84
N ALA A 88 -0.73 -1.67 9.68
CA ALA A 88 -0.67 -2.67 8.62
C ALA A 88 -0.76 -2.05 7.22
N ILE A 89 -1.69 -1.12 6.98
CA ILE A 89 -1.89 -0.53 5.64
C ILE A 89 -0.70 0.37 5.25
N SER A 90 -0.12 1.09 6.22
CA SER A 90 1.11 1.86 6.00
C SER A 90 2.26 0.95 5.57
N ARG A 91 2.49 -0.16 6.28
CA ARG A 91 3.53 -1.14 5.92
C ARG A 91 3.26 -1.79 4.57
N TYR A 92 2.00 -2.12 4.28
CA TYR A 92 1.60 -2.69 3.00
C TYR A 92 1.94 -1.74 1.84
N HIS A 93 1.58 -0.46 1.94
CA HIS A 93 1.93 0.53 0.92
C HIS A 93 3.44 0.67 0.72
N GLY A 94 4.20 0.78 1.82
CA GLY A 94 5.65 0.89 1.77
C GLY A 94 6.32 -0.29 1.07
N TRP A 95 5.96 -1.52 1.47
CA TRP A 95 6.48 -2.73 0.82
C TRP A 95 6.07 -2.81 -0.65
N MET A 96 4.80 -2.53 -0.98
CA MET A 96 4.35 -2.54 -2.37
C MET A 96 5.12 -1.55 -3.23
N ARG A 97 5.34 -0.32 -2.76
CA ARG A 97 6.10 0.70 -3.52
C ARG A 97 7.53 0.27 -3.77
N VAL A 98 8.22 -0.25 -2.76
CA VAL A 98 9.59 -0.73 -2.93
C VAL A 98 9.65 -1.88 -3.93
N VAL A 99 8.74 -2.84 -3.83
CA VAL A 99 8.74 -3.96 -4.78
C VAL A 99 8.45 -3.51 -6.21
N LEU A 100 7.54 -2.56 -6.39
CA LEU A 100 7.26 -1.96 -7.70
C LEU A 100 8.45 -1.17 -8.28
N ARG A 101 9.42 -0.75 -7.45
CA ARG A 101 10.70 -0.17 -7.88
C ARG A 101 11.75 -1.24 -8.16
N ILE A 102 11.85 -2.27 -7.31
CA ILE A 102 12.82 -3.37 -7.47
C ILE A 102 12.54 -4.16 -8.76
N LYS A 103 11.27 -4.44 -9.07
CA LYS A 103 10.91 -5.27 -10.24
C LYS A 103 11.44 -4.71 -11.57
N PRO A 104 11.14 -3.47 -11.99
CA PRO A 104 11.70 -2.91 -13.23
C PRO A 104 13.22 -2.73 -13.13
N PHE A 105 13.76 -2.42 -11.95
CA PHE A 105 15.22 -2.35 -11.75
C PHE A 105 15.91 -3.68 -12.06
N LEU A 106 15.38 -4.79 -11.55
CA LEU A 106 15.88 -6.14 -11.83
C LEU A 106 15.76 -6.50 -13.31
N GLN A 107 14.68 -6.08 -13.99
CA GLN A 107 14.51 -6.29 -15.42
C GLN A 107 15.56 -5.55 -16.26
N ALA A 108 15.86 -4.29 -15.89
CA ALA A 108 16.89 -3.49 -16.53
C ALA A 108 18.31 -4.06 -16.28
N HIS A 109 18.53 -4.70 -15.14
CA HIS A 109 19.83 -5.24 -14.71
C HIS A 109 19.86 -6.78 -14.71
N ARG A 110 19.13 -7.41 -15.64
CA ARG A 110 19.02 -8.89 -15.73
C ARG A 110 20.34 -9.65 -15.93
N HIS A 111 21.40 -8.93 -16.29
CA HIS A 111 22.75 -9.48 -16.48
C HIS A 111 23.53 -9.60 -15.17
N LEU A 112 23.08 -8.91 -14.10
CA LEU A 112 23.67 -8.99 -12.77
C LEU A 112 23.05 -10.15 -11.98
N ASP A 113 23.83 -10.73 -11.07
CA ASP A 113 23.27 -11.63 -10.07
C ASP A 113 22.41 -10.87 -9.03
N VAL A 114 21.71 -11.60 -8.15
CA VAL A 114 20.86 -10.98 -7.10
C VAL A 114 21.64 -10.06 -6.17
N ARG A 115 22.83 -10.48 -5.76
CA ARG A 115 23.64 -9.78 -4.76
C ARG A 115 24.20 -8.50 -5.34
N GLU A 116 24.69 -8.55 -6.57
CA GLU A 116 25.16 -7.40 -7.34
C GLU A 116 24.04 -6.40 -7.59
N ALA A 117 22.89 -6.87 -8.09
CA ALA A 117 21.73 -6.02 -8.33
C ALA A 117 21.23 -5.35 -7.03
N ARG A 118 21.18 -6.10 -5.92
CA ARG A 118 20.84 -5.55 -4.60
C ARG A 118 21.84 -4.47 -4.18
N ALA A 119 23.13 -4.76 -4.25
CA ALA A 119 24.16 -3.80 -3.86
C ALA A 119 24.07 -2.51 -4.69
N LEU A 120 23.81 -2.62 -6.00
CA LEU A 120 23.62 -1.47 -6.87
C LEU A 120 22.34 -0.70 -6.54
N PHE A 121 21.21 -1.38 -6.35
CA PHE A 121 19.93 -0.76 -5.98
C PHE A 121 20.08 0.09 -4.71
N LEU A 122 20.69 -0.50 -3.68
CA LEU A 122 20.87 0.13 -2.37
C LEU A 122 21.73 1.40 -2.40
N LYS A 123 22.65 1.56 -3.37
CA LYS A 123 23.42 2.80 -3.53
C LYS A 123 22.55 4.00 -3.92
N THR A 124 21.43 3.74 -4.57
CA THR A 124 20.48 4.77 -5.06
C THR A 124 19.16 4.77 -4.29
N TYR A 125 19.03 3.86 -3.32
CA TYR A 125 17.78 3.66 -2.62
C TYR A 125 17.66 4.64 -1.46
N HIS A 126 16.77 5.62 -1.64
CA HIS A 126 16.32 6.51 -0.59
C HIS A 126 14.87 6.13 -0.23
N PRO A 127 14.62 5.52 0.95
CA PRO A 127 13.29 5.12 1.35
C PRO A 127 12.40 6.34 1.63
N ALA A 128 11.14 6.27 1.22
CA ALA A 128 10.11 7.17 1.74
C ALA A 128 9.76 6.82 3.19
N ALA A 129 9.01 7.69 3.87
CA ALA A 129 8.73 7.58 5.31
C ALA A 129 8.06 6.27 5.76
N ASP A 130 7.30 5.61 4.88
CA ASP A 130 6.66 4.32 5.15
C ASP A 130 7.28 3.13 4.41
N GLU A 131 8.29 3.36 3.57
CA GLU A 131 9.04 2.29 2.91
C GLU A 131 9.99 1.60 3.90
N PRO A 132 10.25 0.28 3.74
CA PRO A 132 11.25 -0.42 4.53
C PRO A 132 12.65 0.17 4.34
N HIS A 133 13.43 0.20 5.42
CA HIS A 133 14.85 0.56 5.36
C HIS A 133 15.66 -0.46 4.52
N GLY A 134 16.80 -0.03 3.99
CA GLY A 134 17.62 -0.85 3.08
C GLY A 134 18.22 -2.11 3.70
N ASP A 135 18.31 -2.18 5.03
CA ASP A 135 18.70 -3.38 5.79
C ASP A 135 17.65 -4.50 5.70
N LEU A 136 16.37 -4.15 5.62
CA LEU A 136 15.26 -5.10 5.40
C LEU A 136 15.16 -5.58 3.94
N LEU A 137 15.85 -4.92 3.01
CA LEU A 137 15.89 -5.29 1.61
C LEU A 137 17.00 -6.30 1.37
N THR A 138 16.86 -7.49 1.95
CA THR A 138 17.80 -8.61 1.91
C THR A 138 17.84 -9.31 0.54
N VAL A 139 18.74 -10.28 0.36
CA VAL A 139 18.87 -11.04 -0.90
C VAL A 139 17.58 -11.81 -1.21
N ASP A 140 16.93 -12.41 -0.20
CA ASP A 140 15.65 -13.14 -0.36
C ASP A 140 14.52 -12.24 -0.86
N VAL A 141 14.53 -10.94 -0.53
CA VAL A 141 13.57 -9.97 -1.11
C VAL A 141 13.76 -9.91 -2.62
N PHE A 142 14.99 -9.71 -3.08
CA PHE A 142 15.27 -9.56 -4.51
C PHE A 142 15.02 -10.86 -5.28
N GLU A 143 15.25 -12.02 -4.67
CA GLU A 143 14.87 -13.32 -5.24
C GLU A 143 13.35 -13.44 -5.36
N SER A 144 12.62 -13.13 -4.28
CA SER A 144 11.16 -13.20 -4.25
C SER A 144 10.50 -12.23 -5.24
N VAL A 145 11.10 -11.04 -5.44
CA VAL A 145 10.60 -10.06 -6.42
C VAL A 145 10.89 -10.49 -7.86
N ARG A 146 12.05 -11.13 -8.10
CA ARG A 146 12.44 -11.63 -9.43
C ARG A 146 11.54 -12.78 -9.89
N SER A 147 11.24 -13.68 -8.96
CA SER A 147 10.53 -14.93 -9.23
C SER A 147 9.46 -15.15 -8.15
N PRO A 148 8.39 -14.35 -8.15
CA PRO A 148 7.34 -14.47 -7.13
C PRO A 148 6.64 -15.82 -7.24
N ALA A 149 6.34 -16.42 -6.09
CA ALA A 149 5.53 -17.64 -6.01
C ALA A 149 4.20 -17.43 -6.76
N GLU A 150 3.83 -18.41 -7.60
CA GLU A 150 2.62 -18.34 -8.45
C GLU A 150 2.55 -17.11 -9.37
N GLY A 151 3.67 -16.42 -9.61
CA GLY A 151 3.70 -15.17 -10.37
C GLY A 151 3.09 -13.97 -9.64
N ARG A 152 2.74 -14.11 -8.35
CA ARG A 152 1.99 -13.10 -7.58
C ARG A 152 2.82 -12.53 -6.45
N ILE A 153 3.01 -11.22 -6.48
CA ILE A 153 3.79 -10.54 -5.45
C ILE A 153 2.99 -10.17 -4.20
N ASN A 154 1.67 -9.99 -4.36
CA ASN A 154 0.81 -9.54 -3.28
C ASN A 154 0.80 -10.48 -2.06
N PRO A 155 0.72 -11.82 -2.21
CA PRO A 155 0.82 -12.74 -1.07
C PRO A 155 2.16 -12.60 -0.32
N TRP A 156 3.27 -12.42 -1.04
CA TRP A 156 4.58 -12.21 -0.42
C TRP A 156 4.63 -10.91 0.39
N VAL A 157 4.08 -9.82 -0.15
CA VAL A 157 4.00 -8.54 0.58
C VAL A 157 3.12 -8.67 1.83
N LEU A 158 1.97 -9.34 1.72
CA LEU A 158 1.12 -9.63 2.88
C LEU A 158 1.86 -10.45 3.95
N GLY A 159 2.69 -11.43 3.56
CA GLY A 159 3.57 -12.17 4.48
C GLY A 159 4.56 -11.28 5.22
N ARG A 160 5.18 -10.32 4.53
CA ARG A 160 6.06 -9.32 5.18
C ARG A 160 5.29 -8.45 6.17
N VAL A 161 4.12 -7.94 5.78
CA VAL A 161 3.28 -7.10 6.65
C VAL A 161 2.80 -7.88 7.86
N ALA A 162 2.34 -9.12 7.67
CA ALA A 162 1.88 -10.02 8.72
C ALA A 162 2.95 -10.24 9.79
N THR A 163 4.19 -10.50 9.35
CA THR A 163 5.35 -10.60 10.23
C THR A 163 5.59 -9.29 11.01
N CYS A 164 5.47 -8.14 10.35
CA CYS A 164 5.66 -6.84 11.00
C CYS A 164 4.61 -6.55 12.08
N VAL A 165 3.35 -6.96 11.88
CA VAL A 165 2.24 -6.64 12.80
C VAL A 165 1.89 -7.77 13.76
N GLY A 166 2.58 -8.91 13.67
CA GLY A 166 2.39 -10.05 14.56
C GLY A 166 1.09 -10.83 14.30
N LEU A 167 0.66 -10.92 13.03
CA LEU A 167 -0.53 -11.64 12.60
C LEU A 167 -0.17 -12.75 11.58
N SER A 168 -1.11 -13.64 11.29
CA SER A 168 -1.05 -14.50 10.10
C SER A 168 -1.30 -13.71 8.80
N VAL A 169 -1.00 -14.33 7.66
CA VAL A 169 -1.28 -13.74 6.34
C VAL A 169 -2.78 -13.56 6.13
N GLU A 170 -3.56 -14.53 6.56
CA GLU A 170 -5.02 -14.54 6.49
C GLU A 170 -5.61 -13.41 7.32
N GLU A 171 -5.23 -13.29 8.59
CA GLU A 171 -5.68 -12.20 9.48
C GLU A 171 -5.26 -10.83 8.95
N THR A 172 -4.04 -10.70 8.41
CA THR A 172 -3.57 -9.45 7.80
C THR A 172 -4.37 -9.11 6.56
N SER A 173 -4.68 -10.10 5.72
CA SER A 173 -5.52 -9.89 4.54
C SER A 173 -6.93 -9.44 4.93
N GLU A 174 -7.53 -10.06 5.95
CA GLU A 174 -8.86 -9.71 6.44
C GLU A 174 -8.88 -8.32 7.08
N LEU A 175 -7.83 -7.98 7.85
CA LEU A 175 -7.67 -6.66 8.45
C LEU A 175 -7.59 -5.53 7.41
N LEU A 176 -6.91 -5.77 6.28
CA LEU A 176 -6.71 -4.78 5.24
C LEU A 176 -7.86 -4.73 4.22
N PHE A 177 -8.38 -5.90 3.85
CA PHE A 177 -9.34 -6.12 2.78
C PHE A 177 -10.47 -7.07 3.25
N PRO A 178 -11.29 -6.65 4.22
CA PRO A 178 -12.34 -7.49 4.82
C PRO A 178 -13.39 -7.86 3.77
N ARG A 179 -13.80 -9.12 3.71
CA ARG A 179 -14.73 -9.61 2.67
C ARG A 179 -16.20 -9.44 3.04
#